data_AF-C1GYH2-F1
#
_entry.id   AF-C1GYH2-F1
#
_cell.length_a   1.000
_cell.length_b   1.000
_cell.length_c   1.000
_cell.angle_alpha   90.00
_cell.angle_beta   90.00
_cell.angle_gamma   90.00
#
_symmetry.space_group_name_H-M   'P 1'
#
loop_
_entity.id
_entity.type
_entity.pdbx_description
1 polymer ?
#
loop_
_entity_poly.entity_id
_entity_poly.type
_entity_poly.pdbx_seq_one_letter_code
_entity_poly.pdbx_strand_id
1 'polypeptide(L)'
;MDGDVYTPAVKLDTSFFFFRAFINSLKSARRRGVVNIASVNGLVLFILTRSIAVEYAQFGIRADAVASGTVKTQVWAGRVKANPQVFEEVIQWYPLKWAVDPLGVADAVAFLSNKELRLQRSFSQYGDY
;
A
#
# COMPACT_ATOMS: atom_id res chain seq x y z
N MET A 1 28.22 15.49 11.83
CA MET A 1 27.72 15.49 10.44
C MET A 1 26.22 15.58 10.52
N ASP A 2 25.70 16.78 10.32
CA ASP A 2 24.28 17.08 10.15
C ASP A 2 23.85 16.57 8.77
N GLY A 3 23.51 15.29 8.71
CA GLY A 3 22.77 14.75 7.60
C GLY A 3 21.42 14.42 8.16
N ASP A 4 20.44 15.30 7.94
CA ASP A 4 19.04 14.95 8.02
C ASP A 4 18.92 13.57 7.42
N VAL A 5 18.69 12.59 8.30
CA VAL A 5 18.31 11.26 7.86
C VAL A 5 17.00 11.55 7.16
N TYR A 6 17.07 11.70 5.84
CA TYR A 6 15.97 11.52 4.92
C TYR A 6 15.49 10.11 5.24
N THR A 7 14.71 10.01 6.30
CA THR A 7 13.74 8.98 6.52
C THR A 7 12.71 9.41 5.50
N PRO A 8 12.60 8.76 4.32
CA PRO A 8 11.36 8.81 3.60
C PRO A 8 10.34 8.10 4.49
N ALA A 9 9.95 8.74 5.60
CA ALA A 9 8.67 8.53 6.21
C ALA A 9 7.72 8.64 5.04
N VAL A 10 6.95 7.59 4.79
CA VAL A 10 6.04 7.52 3.64
C VAL A 10 5.07 8.68 3.81
N LYS A 11 5.38 9.83 3.19
CA LYS A 11 4.66 11.07 3.47
C LYS A 11 3.29 10.90 2.85
N LEU A 12 2.26 11.09 3.68
CA LEU A 12 0.87 11.11 3.24
C LEU A 12 0.71 12.02 2.02
N ASP A 13 1.33 13.21 2.08
CA ASP A 13 1.31 14.21 1.01
C ASP A 13 1.76 13.63 -0.32
N THR A 14 2.83 12.84 -0.35
CA THR A 14 3.32 12.20 -1.58
C THR A 14 2.25 11.27 -2.15
N SER A 15 1.66 10.40 -1.33
CA SER A 15 0.61 9.47 -1.80
C SER A 15 -0.64 10.22 -2.27
N PHE A 16 -1.02 11.29 -1.56
CA PHE A 16 -2.13 12.16 -1.93
C PHE A 16 -1.88 12.88 -3.27
N PHE A 17 -0.71 13.46 -3.48
CA PHE A 17 -0.36 14.14 -4.72
C PHE A 17 -0.24 13.17 -5.90
N PHE A 18 0.34 11.98 -5.68
CA PHE A 18 0.32 10.92 -6.69
C PHE A 18 -1.11 10.54 -7.07
N PHE A 19 -1.98 10.29 -6.10
CA PHE A 19 -3.38 9.98 -6.40
C PHE A 19 -4.06 11.11 -7.18
N ARG A 20 -3.88 12.37 -6.77
CA ARG A 20 -4.40 13.56 -7.46
C ARG A 20 -3.91 13.69 -8.90
N ALA A 21 -2.65 13.34 -9.19
CA ALA A 21 -2.10 13.39 -10.53
C ALA A 21 -2.77 12.37 -11.48
N PHE A 22 -3.17 11.20 -10.97
CA PHE A 22 -3.72 10.11 -11.79
C PHE A 22 -5.24 9.97 -11.73
N ILE A 23 -5.94 10.70 -10.86
CA ILE A 23 -7.37 10.47 -10.62
C ILE A 23 -8.25 10.67 -11.87
N ASN A 24 -7.94 11.65 -12.70
CA ASN A 24 -8.71 11.87 -13.92
C ASN A 24 -8.50 10.73 -14.93
N SER A 25 -7.28 10.21 -15.05
CA SER A 25 -6.98 9.03 -15.85
C SER A 25 -7.61 7.76 -15.26
N LEU A 26 -7.68 7.63 -13.93
CA LEU A 26 -8.34 6.51 -13.27
C LEU A 26 -9.85 6.50 -13.50
N LYS A 27 -10.50 7.67 -13.59
CA LYS A 27 -11.94 7.76 -13.87
C LYS A 27 -12.29 7.20 -15.26
N SER A 28 -11.42 7.35 -16.25
CA SER A 28 -11.61 6.84 -17.62
C SER A 28 -11.00 5.45 -17.86
N ALA A 29 -10.04 5.02 -17.03
CA ALA A 29 -9.35 3.74 -17.19
C ALA A 29 -10.29 2.54 -17.06
N ARG A 30 -10.01 1.44 -17.78
CA ARG A 30 -10.75 0.16 -17.62
C ARG A 30 -10.47 -0.51 -16.27
N ARG A 31 -9.23 -0.37 -15.76
CA ARG A 31 -8.78 -0.91 -14.48
C ARG A 31 -8.65 0.24 -13.47
N ARG A 32 -9.55 0.24 -12.49
CA ARG A 32 -9.79 1.36 -11.57
C ARG A 32 -9.50 0.92 -10.14
N GLY A 33 -8.25 0.55 -9.89
CA GLY A 33 -7.77 0.11 -8.58
C GLY A 33 -6.60 0.97 -8.15
N VAL A 34 -6.62 1.40 -6.90
CA VAL A 34 -5.51 2.09 -6.22
C VAL A 34 -5.05 1.19 -5.09
N VAL A 35 -3.75 0.91 -5.02
CA VAL A 35 -3.17 0.13 -3.93
C VAL A 35 -2.07 0.96 -3.29
N ASN A 36 -2.27 1.33 -2.03
CA ASN A 36 -1.28 2.04 -1.23
C ASN A 36 -0.40 1.02 -0.49
N ILE A 37 0.92 1.18 -0.57
CA ILE A 37 1.84 0.40 0.28
C ILE A 37 2.03 1.16 1.59
N ALA A 38 1.48 0.61 2.66
CA ALA A 38 1.46 1.19 3.99
C ALA A 38 2.48 0.54 4.92
N SER A 39 2.87 1.28 5.96
CA SER A 39 3.64 0.72 7.07
C SER A 39 2.68 0.09 8.08
N VAL A 40 3.01 -1.09 8.60
CA VAL A 40 2.29 -1.67 9.76
C VAL A 40 2.30 -0.77 10.99
N ASN A 41 3.27 0.15 11.08
CA ASN A 41 3.40 1.11 12.18
C ASN A 41 2.69 2.45 11.90
N GLY A 42 2.02 2.60 10.75
CA GLY A 42 1.41 3.86 10.32
C GLY A 42 -0.07 3.70 9.98
N LEU A 43 -0.92 4.57 10.54
CA LEU A 43 -2.35 4.58 10.26
C LEU A 43 -2.75 5.50 9.10
N VAL A 44 -1.86 6.41 8.72
CA VAL A 44 -2.19 7.57 7.88
C VAL A 44 -2.63 7.16 6.47
N LEU A 45 -1.96 6.16 5.88
CA LEU A 45 -2.35 5.66 4.56
C LEU A 45 -3.67 4.87 4.58
N PHE A 46 -4.06 4.28 5.70
CA PHE A 46 -5.39 3.65 5.81
C PHE A 46 -6.50 4.69 5.75
N ILE A 47 -6.31 5.84 6.41
CA ILE A 47 -7.27 6.95 6.35
C ILE A 47 -7.39 7.47 4.92
N LEU A 48 -6.27 7.73 4.23
CA LEU A 48 -6.29 8.15 2.82
C LEU A 48 -6.98 7.10 1.93
N THR A 49 -6.65 5.82 2.11
CA THR A 49 -7.26 4.72 1.35
C THR A 49 -8.77 4.69 1.55
N ARG A 50 -9.25 4.85 2.79
CA ARG A 50 -10.67 4.95 3.11
C ARG A 50 -11.33 6.15 2.44
N SER A 51 -10.72 7.34 2.51
CA SER A 51 -11.23 8.54 1.86
C SER A 51 -11.36 8.34 0.34
N ILE A 52 -10.35 7.76 -0.31
CA ILE A 52 -10.40 7.45 -1.74
C ILE A 52 -11.53 6.47 -2.04
N ALA A 53 -11.66 5.39 -1.26
CA ALA A 53 -12.70 4.39 -1.47
C ALA A 53 -14.09 5.00 -1.37
N VAL A 54 -14.36 5.82 -0.35
CA VAL A 54 -15.68 6.45 -0.12
C VAL A 54 -15.99 7.50 -1.19
N GLU A 55 -15.06 8.41 -1.47
CA GLU A 55 -15.31 9.53 -2.39
C GLU A 55 -15.42 9.09 -3.86
N TYR A 56 -14.65 8.07 -4.26
CA TYR A 56 -14.49 7.68 -5.66
C TYR A 56 -15.15 6.34 -6.03
N ALA A 57 -15.81 5.67 -5.10
CA ALA A 57 -16.60 4.46 -5.38
C ALA A 57 -17.66 4.68 -6.49
N GLN A 58 -18.25 5.88 -6.57
CA GLN A 58 -19.21 6.25 -7.62
C GLN A 58 -18.61 6.17 -9.04
N PHE A 59 -17.29 6.35 -9.18
CA PHE A 59 -16.57 6.18 -10.45
C PHE A 59 -16.10 4.73 -10.67
N GLY A 60 -16.47 3.82 -9.76
CA GLY A 60 -16.05 2.43 -9.75
C GLY A 60 -14.56 2.24 -9.46
N ILE A 61 -13.95 3.20 -8.75
CA ILE A 61 -12.57 3.13 -8.26
C ILE A 61 -12.57 2.39 -6.93
N ARG A 62 -11.72 1.35 -6.83
CA ARG A 62 -11.41 0.65 -5.57
C ARG A 62 -10.11 1.18 -5.01
N ALA A 63 -10.02 1.23 -3.68
CA ALA A 63 -8.78 1.57 -3.00
C ALA A 63 -8.51 0.56 -1.88
N ASP A 64 -7.33 -0.03 -1.91
CA ASP A 64 -6.85 -1.01 -0.93
C ASP A 64 -5.47 -0.60 -0.41
N ALA A 65 -5.05 -1.18 0.71
CA ALA A 65 -3.72 -0.94 1.28
C ALA A 65 -3.03 -2.26 1.65
N VAL A 66 -1.73 -2.36 1.34
CA VAL A 66 -0.86 -3.45 1.78
C VAL A 66 -0.02 -2.94 2.94
N ALA A 67 -0.26 -3.45 4.15
CA ALA A 67 0.54 -3.09 5.31
C ALA A 67 1.75 -4.01 5.41
N SER A 68 2.92 -3.50 5.03
CA SER A 68 4.18 -4.25 5.11
C SER A 68 4.94 -3.93 6.39
N GLY A 69 5.51 -4.98 6.99
CA GLY A 69 6.55 -4.87 8.01
C GLY A 69 7.91 -4.54 7.40
N THR A 70 8.97 -5.04 8.03
CA THR A 70 10.32 -4.89 7.46
C THR A 70 10.44 -5.65 6.13
N VAL A 71 10.76 -4.90 5.08
CA VAL A 71 11.03 -5.42 3.73
C VAL A 71 12.53 -5.39 3.48
N LYS A 72 13.10 -6.49 2.98
CA LYS A 72 14.53 -6.62 2.66
C LYS A 72 14.89 -5.87 1.37
N THR A 73 14.97 -4.55 1.46
CA THR A 73 15.36 -3.67 0.35
C THR A 73 16.79 -3.15 0.50
N GLN A 74 17.33 -2.53 -0.56
CA GLN A 74 18.64 -1.89 -0.56
C GLN A 74 18.79 -0.78 0.51
N VAL A 75 17.68 -0.23 1.02
CA VAL A 75 17.67 0.75 2.12
C VAL A 75 18.35 0.20 3.38
N TRP A 76 18.36 -1.13 3.56
CA TRP A 76 19.02 -1.77 4.69
C TRP A 76 20.54 -1.90 4.53
N ALA A 77 21.11 -1.66 3.34
CA ALA A 77 22.54 -1.91 3.08
C ALA A 77 23.47 -1.17 4.06
N GLY A 78 23.18 0.10 4.37
CA GLY A 78 23.95 0.87 5.35
C GLY A 78 23.84 0.29 6.77
N ARG A 79 22.66 -0.20 7.16
CA ARG A 79 22.44 -0.82 8.47
C ARG A 79 23.13 -2.18 8.58
N VAL A 80 23.08 -2.99 7.52
CA VAL A 80 23.76 -4.29 7.44
C VAL A 80 25.28 -4.10 7.48
N LYS A 81 25.83 -3.08 6.81
CA LYS A 81 27.26 -2.78 6.88
C LYS A 81 27.70 -2.38 8.29
N ALA A 82 26.87 -1.64 9.02
CA ALA A 82 27.16 -1.23 10.39
C ALA A 82 26.96 -2.35 11.41
N ASN A 83 25.94 -3.20 11.19
CA ASN A 83 25.66 -4.38 11.99
C ASN A 83 25.20 -5.54 11.09
N PRO A 84 26.09 -6.51 10.79
CA PRO A 84 25.74 -7.68 9.99
C PRO A 84 24.62 -8.55 10.58
N GLN A 85 24.38 -8.47 11.90
CA GLN A 85 23.36 -9.23 12.62
C GLN A 85 22.03 -8.47 12.78
N VAL A 86 21.90 -7.29 12.14
CA VAL A 86 20.74 -6.40 12.33
C VAL A 86 19.41 -7.09 12.00
N PHE A 87 19.38 -7.99 11.03
CA PHE A 87 18.14 -8.68 10.68
C PHE A 87 17.76 -9.72 11.73
N GLU A 88 18.71 -10.50 12.24
CA GLU A 88 18.50 -11.44 13.33
C GLU A 88 17.99 -10.70 14.57
N GLU A 89 18.61 -9.57 14.89
CA GLU A 89 18.23 -8.73 16.03
C GLU A 89 16.83 -8.14 15.91
N VAL A 90 16.40 -7.77 14.70
CA VAL A 90 15.07 -7.19 14.45
C VAL A 90 14.00 -8.29 14.35
N ILE A 91 14.31 -9.38 13.65
CA ILE A 91 13.38 -10.47 13.36
C ILE A 91 12.99 -11.23 14.63
N GLN A 92 13.86 -11.31 15.64
CA GLN A 92 13.52 -11.94 16.92
C GLN A 92 12.30 -11.29 17.62
N TRP A 93 11.98 -10.03 17.31
CA TRP A 93 10.82 -9.34 17.86
C TRP A 93 9.53 -9.59 17.07
N TYR A 94 9.59 -10.18 15.87
CA TYR A 94 8.41 -10.43 15.06
C TYR A 94 7.74 -11.74 15.45
N PRO A 95 6.39 -11.80 15.54
CA PRO A 95 5.69 -13.04 15.83
C PRO A 95 6.03 -14.16 14.85
N LEU A 96 6.13 -13.84 13.55
CA LEU A 96 6.42 -14.83 12.51
C LEU A 96 7.91 -15.12 12.30
N LYS A 97 8.83 -14.39 12.95
CA LYS A 97 10.29 -14.58 12.83
C LYS A 97 10.82 -14.56 11.39
N TRP A 98 10.25 -13.74 10.51
CA TRP A 98 10.81 -13.45 9.19
C TRP A 98 10.55 -12.01 8.76
N ALA A 99 11.34 -11.54 7.79
CA ALA A 99 11.18 -10.24 7.12
C ALA A 99 10.73 -10.46 5.68
N VAL A 100 9.91 -9.54 5.17
CA VAL A 100 9.22 -9.66 3.89
C VAL A 100 10.18 -9.44 2.72
N ASP A 101 10.07 -10.27 1.68
CA ASP A 101 10.74 -10.04 0.41
C ASP A 101 9.97 -8.99 -0.43
N PRO A 102 10.65 -8.09 -1.17
CA PRO A 102 9.97 -7.15 -2.06
C PRO A 102 8.97 -7.80 -3.03
N LEU A 103 9.25 -9.02 -3.51
CA LEU A 103 8.32 -9.77 -4.37
C LEU A 103 7.03 -10.12 -3.65
N GLY A 104 7.08 -10.47 -2.36
CA GLY A 104 5.86 -10.74 -1.59
C GLY A 104 4.95 -9.51 -1.47
N VAL A 105 5.53 -8.30 -1.37
CA VAL A 105 4.74 -7.06 -1.41
C VAL A 105 4.16 -6.85 -2.82
N ALA A 106 4.96 -7.09 -3.86
CA ALA A 106 4.51 -6.96 -5.25
C ALA A 106 3.37 -7.95 -5.59
N ASP A 107 3.44 -9.18 -5.10
CA ASP A 107 2.41 -10.20 -5.27
C ASP A 107 1.09 -9.79 -4.58
N ALA A 108 1.17 -9.25 -3.37
CA ALA A 108 0.00 -8.70 -2.68
C ALA A 108 -0.61 -7.52 -3.46
N VAL A 109 0.22 -6.62 -4.00
CA VAL A 109 -0.24 -5.51 -4.85
C VAL A 109 -0.86 -6.03 -6.15
N ALA A 110 -0.27 -7.04 -6.79
CA ALA A 110 -0.77 -7.64 -8.01
C ALA A 110 -2.14 -8.29 -7.78
N PHE A 111 -2.28 -9.03 -6.67
CA PHE A 111 -3.54 -9.60 -6.23
C PHE A 111 -4.61 -8.53 -6.04
N LEU A 112 -4.35 -7.50 -5.22
CA LEU A 112 -5.31 -6.42 -4.94
C LEU A 112 -5.64 -5.57 -6.18
N SER A 113 -4.69 -5.43 -7.10
CA SER A 113 -4.89 -4.71 -8.35
C SER A 113 -5.68 -5.50 -9.40
N ASN A 114 -6.03 -6.76 -9.11
CA ASN A 114 -6.79 -7.59 -10.03
C ASN A 114 -8.21 -7.00 -10.25
N LYS A 115 -8.62 -6.93 -11.52
CA LYS A 115 -9.95 -6.46 -11.94
C LYS A 115 -11.08 -7.36 -11.44
N GLU A 116 -10.81 -8.66 -11.26
CA GLU A 116 -11.81 -9.66 -10.83
C GLU A 116 -12.18 -9.53 -9.35
N LEU A 117 -11.39 -8.81 -8.54
CA LEU A 117 -11.76 -8.46 -7.16
C LEU A 117 -12.84 -7.37 -7.09
N ARG A 118 -13.37 -6.89 -8.22
CA ARG A 118 -14.51 -6.00 -8.23
C ARG A 118 -15.74 -6.76 -7.72
N LEU A 119 -16.35 -6.26 -6.65
CA LEU A 119 -17.72 -6.65 -6.30
C LEU A 119 -18.59 -6.48 -7.54
N GLN A 120 -19.17 -7.58 -8.02
CA GLN A 120 -20.09 -7.50 -9.14
C GLN A 120 -21.21 -6.53 -8.77
N ARG A 121 -21.65 -5.74 -9.74
CA ARG A 121 -22.77 -4.83 -9.56
C ARG A 121 -24.03 -5.68 -9.36
N SER A 122 -24.40 -5.95 -8.12
CA SER A 122 -25.76 -6.37 -7.80
C SER A 122 -26.59 -5.10 -7.62
N PHE A 123 -27.31 -4.72 -8.67
CA PHE A 123 -28.54 -3.96 -8.49
C PHE A 123 -29.66 -4.98 -8.46
N SER A 124 -30.17 -5.29 -7.27
CA SER A 124 -31.60 -5.61 -7.14
C SER A 124 -32.18 -4.59 -6.18
N GLN A 125 -32.70 -3.51 -6.73
CA GLN A 125 -33.74 -2.74 -6.08
C GLN A 125 -34.99 -2.94 -6.93
N TYR A 126 -35.73 -4.02 -6.65
CA TYR A 126 -37.07 -4.33 -7.16
C TYR A 126 -37.23 -4.47 -8.69
N GLY A 127 -37.62 -5.67 -9.14
CA GLY A 127 -37.98 -5.94 -10.53
C GLY A 127 -38.63 -7.30 -10.80
N ASP A 128 -38.49 -8.30 -9.91
CA ASP A 128 -39.13 -9.61 -10.06
C ASP A 128 -39.86 -10.04 -8.77
N TYR A 129 -40.89 -9.28 -8.35
CA TYR A 129 -42.06 -9.75 -7.56
C TYR A 129 -43.22 -8.78 -7.75
#